data_AF-A0A1J5PU87-F1
#
_entry.id   AF-A0A1J5PU87-F1
#
_cell.length_a   1.000
_cell.length_b   1.000
_cell.length_c   1.000
_cell.angle_alpha   90.00
_cell.angle_beta   90.00
_cell.angle_gamma   90.00
#
_symmetry.space_group_name_H-M   'P 1'
#
loop_
_entity.id
_entity.type
_entity.pdbx_description
1 polymer ?
#
loop_
_entity_poly.entity_id
_entity_poly.type
_entity_poly.pdbx_seq_one_letter_code
_entity_poly.pdbx_strand_id
1 'polypeptide(L)'
;MADLACQLSLPVILVVAMRLGCINHALLTAQAIVDQGLILAGWVANQLDPQMQMMADNLASLEQRISAPLLGILPYQHPVSAQQVSIRLQIGRLSL
;
A
#
# COMPACT_ATOMS: atom_id res chain seq x y z
N MET A 1 -6.74 16.97 5.29
CA MET A 1 -6.38 15.68 5.94
C MET A 1 -5.01 15.15 5.53
N ALA A 2 -4.37 15.67 4.47
CA ALA A 2 -2.95 15.42 4.18
C ALA A 2 -2.00 16.40 4.92
N ASP A 3 -2.56 17.48 5.48
CA ASP A 3 -1.83 18.63 6.00
C ASP A 3 -0.86 18.28 7.14
N LEU A 4 -1.18 17.29 7.97
CA LEU A 4 -0.32 16.87 9.08
C LEU A 4 0.97 16.20 8.60
N ALA A 5 0.87 15.29 7.62
CA ALA A 5 2.05 14.61 7.09
C ALA A 5 2.99 15.61 6.40
N CYS A 6 2.43 16.58 5.68
CA CYS A 6 3.17 17.69 5.08
C CYS A 6 3.84 18.57 6.14
N GLN A 7 3.09 18.99 7.16
CA GLN A 7 3.63 19.84 8.24
C GLN A 7 4.78 19.17 9.00
N LEU A 8 4.73 17.85 9.16
CA LEU A 8 5.75 17.07 9.86
C LEU A 8 6.83 16.51 8.92
N SER A 9 6.69 16.69 7.60
CA SER A 9 7.58 16.12 6.57
C SER A 9 7.83 14.62 6.75
N LEU A 10 6.78 13.87 7.13
CA LEU A 10 6.91 12.45 7.43
C LEU A 10 6.80 11.59 6.16
N PRO A 11 7.61 10.52 6.04
CA PRO A 11 7.43 9.50 5.01
C PRO A 11 6.07 8.79 5.17
N VAL A 12 5.44 8.48 4.05
CA VAL A 12 4.10 7.87 3.99
C VAL A 12 4.19 6.41 3.57
N ILE A 13 3.40 5.55 4.22
CA ILE A 13 3.13 4.17 3.78
C ILE A 13 1.70 4.11 3.25
N LEU A 14 1.53 3.68 2.00
CA LEU A 14 0.21 3.53 1.38
C LEU A 14 -0.33 2.11 1.60
N VAL A 15 -1.51 1.97 2.21
CA VAL A 15 -2.20 0.66 2.31
C VAL A 15 -3.28 0.58 1.23
N VAL A 16 -3.13 -0.34 0.28
CA VAL A 16 -4.06 -0.54 -0.83
C VAL A 16 -5.01 -1.69 -0.50
N ALA A 17 -6.28 -1.36 -0.32
CA ALA A 17 -7.34 -2.37 -0.31
C ALA A 17 -7.49 -3.00 -1.69
N MET A 18 -7.13 -4.27 -1.83
CA MET A 18 -7.19 -5.00 -3.10
C MET A 18 -8.65 -5.32 -3.41
N ARG A 19 -9.18 -4.65 -4.45
CA ARG A 19 -10.55 -4.78 -4.97
C ARG A 19 -10.63 -4.18 -6.38
N LEU A 20 -11.75 -4.36 -7.09
CA LEU A 20 -11.96 -3.67 -8.35
C LEU A 20 -11.87 -2.14 -8.16
N GLY A 21 -11.12 -1.47 -9.04
CA GLY A 21 -10.85 -0.03 -8.97
C GLY A 21 -9.66 0.36 -8.09
N CYS A 22 -9.02 -0.57 -7.38
CA CYS A 22 -7.87 -0.26 -6.51
C CYS A 22 -6.68 0.37 -7.26
N ILE A 23 -6.46 -0.01 -8.53
CA ILE A 23 -5.38 0.54 -9.37
C ILE A 23 -5.49 2.06 -9.45
N ASN A 24 -6.65 2.57 -9.86
CA ASN A 24 -6.83 4.01 -10.02
C ASN A 24 -6.65 4.76 -8.69
N HIS A 25 -7.29 4.28 -7.62
CA HIS A 25 -7.18 4.93 -6.31
C HIS A 25 -5.75 4.93 -5.77
N ALA A 26 -5.03 3.82 -5.90
CA ALA A 26 -3.65 3.70 -5.43
C ALA A 26 -2.73 4.65 -6.21
N LEU A 27 -2.85 4.71 -7.54
CA LEU A 27 -2.03 5.58 -8.36
C LEU A 27 -2.33 7.06 -8.13
N LEU A 28 -3.61 7.44 -8.01
CA LEU A 28 -3.99 8.82 -7.67
C LEU A 28 -3.47 9.23 -6.29
N THR A 29 -3.50 8.33 -5.33
CA THR A 29 -3.00 8.60 -3.97
C THR A 29 -1.47 8.68 -3.94
N ALA A 30 -0.78 7.76 -4.62
CA ALA A 30 0.67 7.78 -4.75
C ALA A 30 1.15 9.07 -5.42
N GLN A 31 0.49 9.49 -6.50
CA GLN A 31 0.78 10.76 -7.17
C GLN A 31 0.56 11.95 -6.23
N ALA A 32 -0.57 12.00 -5.51
CA ALA A 32 -0.86 13.09 -4.59
C ALA A 32 0.16 13.22 -3.44
N ILE A 33 0.71 12.10 -2.96
CA ILE A 33 1.79 12.11 -1.95
C ILE A 33 3.04 12.78 -2.53
N VAL A 34 3.46 12.37 -3.73
CA VAL A 34 4.64 12.91 -4.41
C VAL A 34 4.45 14.39 -4.77
N ASP A 35 3.27 14.77 -5.27
CA ASP A 35 2.94 16.15 -5.63
C ASP A 35 2.95 17.10 -4.42
N GLN A 36 2.76 16.57 -3.21
CA GLN A 36 2.87 17.31 -1.95
C GLN A 36 4.31 17.36 -1.41
N GLY A 37 5.30 16.85 -2.15
CA GLY A 37 6.71 16.82 -1.75
C GLY A 37 7.03 15.78 -0.67
N LEU A 38 6.12 14.82 -0.43
CA LEU A 38 6.31 13.76 0.55
C LEU A 38 6.95 12.52 -0.07
N ILE A 39 7.66 11.76 0.76
CA ILE A 39 8.26 10.49 0.37
C ILE A 39 7.22 9.38 0.54
N LEU A 40 6.89 8.68 -0.54
CA LEU A 40 6.18 7.40 -0.45
C LEU A 40 7.20 6.29 -0.14
N ALA A 41 7.39 6.00 1.14
CA ALA A 41 8.44 5.08 1.62
C ALA A 41 8.14 3.61 1.33
N GLY A 42 6.90 3.27 1.04
CA GLY A 42 6.48 1.92 0.68
C GLY A 42 4.97 1.78 0.64
N TRP A 43 4.51 0.60 0.23
CA TRP A 43 3.08 0.31 0.21
C TRP A 43 2.78 -1.14 0.59
N VAL A 44 1.54 -1.41 0.98
CA VAL A 44 1.06 -2.72 1.42
C VAL A 44 -0.17 -3.09 0.59
N ALA A 45 -0.20 -4.30 0.07
CA ALA A 45 -1.39 -4.87 -0.57
C ALA A 45 -2.23 -5.60 0.49
N ASN A 46 -3.47 -5.18 0.72
CA ASN A 46 -4.37 -5.78 1.70
C ASN A 46 -5.54 -6.48 1.02
N GLN A 47 -5.62 -7.81 1.11
CA GLN A 47 -6.70 -8.61 0.55
C GLN A 47 -7.91 -8.59 1.49
N LEU A 48 -8.97 -7.88 1.08
CA LEU A 48 -10.21 -7.76 1.88
C LEU A 48 -11.19 -8.91 1.67
N ASP A 49 -11.08 -9.62 0.55
CA ASP A 49 -11.99 -10.69 0.16
C ASP A 49 -11.18 -11.92 -0.29
N PRO A 50 -11.38 -13.11 0.29
CA PRO A 50 -10.72 -14.33 -0.17
C PRO A 50 -11.09 -14.70 -1.62
N GLN A 51 -12.24 -14.22 -2.13
CA GLN A 51 -12.75 -14.49 -3.48
C GLN A 51 -12.37 -13.41 -4.50
N MET A 52 -11.46 -12.49 -4.16
CA MET A 52 -11.07 -11.42 -5.06
C MET A 52 -10.54 -11.95 -6.40
N GLN A 53 -11.23 -11.57 -7.48
CA GLN A 53 -10.81 -11.88 -8.84
C GLN A 53 -9.61 -11.00 -9.26
N MET A 54 -8.74 -11.56 -10.11
CA MET A 54 -7.60 -10.86 -10.71
C MET A 54 -6.66 -10.21 -9.68
N MET A 55 -6.54 -10.79 -8.48
CA MET A 55 -5.62 -10.28 -7.45
C MET A 55 -4.18 -10.21 -7.97
N ALA A 56 -3.69 -11.28 -8.58
CA ALA A 56 -2.33 -11.33 -9.13
C ALA A 56 -2.09 -10.25 -10.19
N ASP A 57 -3.01 -10.08 -11.14
CA ASP A 57 -2.87 -9.08 -12.21
C ASP A 57 -2.95 -7.64 -11.69
N ASN A 58 -3.85 -7.39 -10.72
CA ASN A 58 -3.94 -6.09 -10.05
C ASN A 58 -2.66 -5.78 -9.27
N LEU A 59 -2.13 -6.77 -8.54
CA LEU A 59 -0.87 -6.62 -7.80
C LEU A 59 0.28 -6.32 -8.75
N ALA A 60 0.45 -7.10 -9.82
CA ALA A 60 1.50 -6.89 -10.81
C ALA A 60 1.39 -5.50 -11.46
N SER A 61 0.17 -5.07 -11.78
CA SER A 61 -0.09 -3.73 -12.34
C SER A 61 0.31 -2.61 -11.38
N LEU A 62 0.09 -2.79 -10.08
CA LEU A 62 0.47 -1.83 -9.05
C LEU A 62 1.99 -1.83 -8.81
N GLU A 63 2.62 -3.00 -8.71
CA GLU A 63 4.06 -3.13 -8.55
C GLU A 63 4.85 -2.45 -9.68
N GLN A 64 4.33 -2.50 -10.92
CA GLN A 64 4.96 -1.84 -12.07
C GLN A 64 4.80 -0.31 -12.10
N ARG A 65 3.83 0.24 -11.36
CA ARG A 65 3.39 1.64 -11.52
C ARG A 65 3.56 2.48 -10.27
N ILE A 66 3.61 1.87 -9.09
CA ILE A 66 3.92 2.56 -7.85
C ILE A 66 5.44 2.59 -7.70
N SER A 67 6.01 3.80 -7.76
CA SER A 67 7.45 4.04 -7.55
C SER A 67 7.85 3.97 -6.07
N ALA A 68 7.47 2.90 -5.39
CA ALA A 68 7.78 2.62 -3.99
C ALA A 68 7.77 1.11 -3.73
N PRO A 69 8.55 0.62 -2.77
CA PRO A 69 8.68 -0.80 -2.49
C PRO A 69 7.37 -1.40 -1.94
N LEU A 70 6.97 -2.55 -2.48
CA LEU A 70 5.94 -3.38 -1.85
C LEU A 70 6.52 -3.99 -0.56
N LEU A 71 5.96 -3.58 0.57
CA LEU A 71 6.38 -4.04 1.89
C LEU A 71 5.80 -5.42 2.22
N GLY A 72 4.67 -5.78 1.62
CA GLY A 72 4.07 -7.10 1.82
C GLY A 72 2.63 -7.19 1.34
N ILE A 73 2.16 -8.43 1.27
CA ILE A 73 0.77 -8.77 0.95
C ILE A 73 0.14 -9.34 2.21
N LEU A 74 -0.92 -8.69 2.69
CA LEU A 74 -1.73 -9.16 3.81
C LEU A 74 -2.90 -9.97 3.25
N PRO A 75 -2.91 -11.30 3.44
CA PRO A 75 -4.02 -12.13 2.99
C PRO A 75 -5.27 -11.84 3.83
N TYR A 76 -6.44 -12.15 3.28
CA TYR A 76 -7.67 -12.11 4.06
C TYR A 76 -7.56 -13.01 5.29
N GLN A 77 -7.94 -12.48 6.45
CA GLN A 77 -7.85 -13.21 7.70
C GLN A 77 -9.09 -13.00 8.57
N HIS A 78 -9.67 -14.10 9.04
CA HIS A 78 -10.75 -14.09 10.03
C HIS A 78 -10.54 -15.22 11.05
N PRO A 79 -10.31 -14.92 12.35
CA PRO A 79 -10.26 -13.59 12.97
C PRO A 79 -8.99 -12.81 12.57
N VAL A 80 -9.06 -11.48 12.65
CA VAL A 80 -7.91 -10.59 12.38
C VAL A 80 -6.90 -10.68 13.51
N SER A 81 -5.61 -10.85 13.19
CA SER A 81 -4.52 -10.80 14.17
C SER A 81 -3.32 -10.01 13.65
N ALA A 82 -3.06 -8.85 14.26
CA ALA A 82 -1.92 -8.00 13.93
C ALA A 82 -0.58 -8.74 14.01
N GLN A 83 -0.43 -9.62 15.01
CA GLN A 83 0.78 -10.43 15.21
C GLN A 83 1.01 -11.42 14.06
N GLN A 84 -0.06 -11.95 13.47
CA GLN A 84 0.04 -12.93 12.39
C GLN A 84 0.19 -12.27 11.00
N VAL A 85 -0.30 -11.04 10.82
CA VAL A 85 -0.07 -10.31 9.57
C VAL A 85 1.25 -9.55 9.55
N SER A 86 1.79 -9.13 10.71
CA SER A 86 3.04 -8.36 10.76
C SER A 86 4.25 -9.13 10.21
N ILE A 87 4.27 -10.46 10.36
CA ILE A 87 5.34 -11.32 9.80
C ILE A 87 5.41 -11.29 8.27
N ARG A 88 4.37 -10.77 7.59
CA ARG A 88 4.34 -10.60 6.14
C ARG A 88 4.94 -9.28 5.67
N LEU A 89 5.25 -8.36 6.59
CA LEU A 89 5.76 -7.02 6.28
C LEU A 89 7.29 -6.98 6.35
N GLN A 90 7.92 -6.50 5.29
CA GLN A 90 9.36 -6.36 5.13
C GLN A 90 9.76 -4.90 5.34
N ILE A 91 9.74 -4.45 6.60
CA ILE A 91 10.02 -3.04 6.97
C ILE A 91 11.43 -2.60 6.53
N GLY A 92 12.40 -3.52 6.44
CA GLY A 92 13.74 -3.22 5.92
C GLY A 92 13.77 -2.81 4.44
N ARG A 93 12.65 -2.87 3.71
CA ARG A 93 12.54 -2.39 2.33
C ARG A 93 12.11 -0.92 2.23
N LEU A 94 11.81 -0.24 3.33
CA LEU A 94 11.38 1.16 3.28
C LEU A 94 12.42 2.05 2.58
N SER A 95 11.95 2.91 1.70
CA SER A 95 12.75 3.96 1.07
C SER A 95 12.73 5.21 1.96
N LEU A 96 13.69 5.29 2.88
CA LEU A 96 13.89 6.43 3.79
C LEU A 96 15.18 7.18 3.48
#